data_AF-A0A1A8J7G3-F1
#
_entry.id   AF-A0A1A8J7G3-F1
#
_cell.length_a   1.000
_cell.length_b   1.000
_cell.length_c   1.000
_cell.angle_alpha   90.00
_cell.angle_beta   90.00
_cell.angle_gamma   90.00
#
_symmetry.space_group_name_H-M   'P 1'
#
loop_
_entity.id
_entity.type
_entity.pdbx_description
1 polymer ?
#
loop_
_entity_poly.entity_id
_entity_poly.type
_entity_poly.pdbx_seq_one_letter_code
_entity_poly.pdbx_strand_id
1 'polypeptide(L)'
;SHHMCLNCRPTMTGLPFILVLLVAVLVPMASTHGGTSNCCLKIKNTRVNQDRLKSYYIQDTPSCTLKAVVFVTKKDKRICGNLRD
;
A
#
# COMPACT_ATOMS: atom_id res chain seq x y z
N SER A 1 -14.29 31.83 35.64
CA SER A 1 -15.73 31.87 35.36
C SER A 1 -16.03 31.26 34.01
N HIS A 2 -16.96 30.32 34.01
CA HIS A 2 -17.57 29.69 32.85
C HIS A 2 -18.31 30.75 31.99
N HIS A 3 -18.31 30.65 30.66
CA HIS A 3 -19.45 30.09 29.92
C HIS A 3 -19.16 30.09 28.40
N MET A 4 -19.11 28.88 27.86
CA MET A 4 -19.60 28.49 26.54
C MET A 4 -20.62 29.48 25.93
N CYS A 5 -20.28 30.08 24.79
CA CYS A 5 -21.28 30.53 23.82
C CYS A 5 -21.72 29.32 23.00
N LEU A 6 -22.59 28.54 23.64
CA LEU A 6 -23.52 27.62 23.03
C LEU A 6 -24.42 28.47 22.11
N ASN A 7 -24.34 28.25 20.79
CA ASN A 7 -25.27 28.74 19.77
C ASN A 7 -25.05 30.16 19.18
N CYS A 8 -24.02 30.35 18.34
CA CYS A 8 -24.12 31.31 17.23
C CYS A 8 -24.67 30.56 16.01
N ARG A 9 -25.98 30.74 15.79
CA ARG A 9 -26.79 30.17 14.69
C ARG A 9 -26.01 30.01 13.38
N PRO A 10 -26.00 28.81 12.75
CA PRO A 10 -25.49 28.67 11.41
C PRO A 10 -26.47 29.34 10.44
N THR A 11 -26.09 30.51 9.92
CA THR A 11 -26.72 31.12 8.74
C THR A 11 -26.73 30.07 7.62
N MET A 12 -27.88 29.90 6.95
CA MET A 12 -28.21 28.87 5.95
C MET A 12 -27.26 28.78 4.74
N THR A 13 -26.03 28.37 5.00
CA THR A 13 -25.01 27.94 4.04
C THR A 13 -24.32 26.67 4.55
N GLY A 14 -24.63 26.18 5.75
CA GLY A 14 -23.99 25.00 6.34
C GLY A 14 -24.44 23.66 5.77
N LEU A 15 -25.66 23.53 5.23
CA LEU A 15 -26.20 22.24 4.76
C LEU A 15 -25.34 21.59 3.65
N PRO A 16 -24.97 22.30 2.56
CA PRO A 16 -24.09 21.72 1.56
C PRO A 16 -22.68 21.45 2.10
N PHE A 17 -22.15 22.28 3.00
CA PHE A 17 -20.81 22.07 3.58
C PHE A 17 -20.77 20.87 4.53
N ILE A 18 -21.80 20.68 5.36
CA ILE A 18 -21.96 19.52 6.24
C ILE A 18 -22.10 18.25 5.40
N LEU A 19 -22.87 18.30 4.31
CA LEU A 19 -23.05 17.19 3.38
C LEU A 19 -21.73 16.82 2.69
N VAL A 20 -20.96 17.82 2.24
CA VAL A 20 -19.63 17.62 1.62
C VAL A 20 -18.63 17.02 2.62
N LEU A 21 -18.63 17.48 3.87
CA LEU A 21 -17.76 16.92 4.92
C LEU A 21 -18.10 15.45 5.21
N LEU A 22 -19.40 15.11 5.27
CA LEU A 22 -19.84 13.75 5.55
C LEU A 22 -19.43 12.77 4.43
N VAL A 23 -19.51 13.21 3.17
CA VAL A 23 -19.06 12.39 2.02
C VAL A 23 -17.55 12.16 2.05
N ALA A 24 -16.75 13.17 2.40
CA ALA A 24 -15.29 13.04 2.46
C ALA A 24 -14.80 12.05 3.52
N VAL A 25 -15.51 11.91 4.65
CA VAL A 25 -15.19 10.95 5.72
C VAL A 25 -15.53 9.50 5.32
N LEU A 26 -16.55 9.31 4.48
CA LEU A 26 -16.98 7.98 4.05
C LEU A 26 -16.18 7.42 2.88
N VAL A 27 -15.35 8.22 2.22
CA VAL A 27 -14.44 7.73 1.17
C VAL A 27 -13.43 6.79 1.84
N PRO A 28 -13.39 5.50 1.45
CA PRO A 28 -12.31 4.63 1.88
C PRO A 28 -11.02 5.27 1.40
N MET A 29 -10.13 5.64 2.33
CA MET A 29 -8.74 5.91 1.99
C MET A 29 -8.17 4.57 1.52
N ALA A 30 -8.34 4.27 0.24
CA ALA A 30 -7.65 3.19 -0.44
C ALA A 30 -6.17 3.54 -0.38
N SER A 31 -5.54 3.16 0.72
CA SER A 31 -4.11 3.23 0.89
C SER A 31 -3.55 2.16 -0.02
N THR A 32 -3.27 2.57 -1.26
CA THR A 32 -2.42 1.85 -2.19
C THR A 32 -1.01 1.87 -1.60
N HIS A 33 -0.80 1.08 -0.55
CA HIS A 33 0.52 0.64 -0.17
C HIS A 33 1.07 -0.05 -1.41
N GLY A 34 1.91 0.68 -2.15
CA GLY A 34 2.34 0.31 -3.49
C GLY A 34 2.98 -1.06 -3.51
N GLY A 35 2.17 -2.08 -3.79
CA GLY A 35 2.58 -3.21 -4.59
C GLY A 35 2.54 -2.76 -6.04
N THR A 36 3.60 -2.06 -6.46
CA THR A 36 4.03 -2.03 -7.87
C THR A 36 3.79 -3.41 -8.47
N SER A 37 3.18 -3.47 -9.66
CA SER A 37 2.81 -4.66 -10.43
C SER A 37 3.37 -5.98 -9.91
N ASN A 38 2.55 -7.04 -9.87
CA ASN A 38 2.93 -8.37 -9.34
C ASN A 38 4.15 -9.05 -10.04
N CYS A 39 4.83 -8.34 -10.93
CA CYS A 39 6.02 -8.66 -11.69
C CYS A 39 7.31 -8.08 -11.10
N CYS A 40 8.40 -8.83 -11.23
CA CYS A 40 9.75 -8.34 -11.03
C CYS A 40 10.18 -7.54 -12.25
N LEU A 41 10.50 -6.27 -12.06
CA LEU A 41 11.01 -5.40 -13.13
C LEU A 41 12.53 -5.45 -13.24
N LYS A 42 13.22 -5.76 -12.15
CA LYS A 42 14.68 -5.81 -12.06
C LYS A 42 15.12 -6.91 -11.13
N ILE A 43 16.17 -7.64 -11.52
CA ILE A 43 16.85 -8.62 -10.68
C ILE A 43 17.89 -7.89 -9.84
N LYS A 44 17.92 -8.18 -8.54
CA LYS A 44 19.01 -7.76 -7.65
C LYS A 44 19.90 -8.95 -7.39
N ASN A 45 21.18 -8.81 -7.74
CA ASN A 45 22.19 -9.79 -7.39
C ASN A 45 22.64 -9.56 -5.93
N THR A 46 21.70 -9.74 -5.01
CA THR A 46 21.93 -9.59 -3.56
C THR A 46 21.97 -10.98 -2.95
N ARG A 47 23.06 -11.31 -2.25
CA ARG A 47 23.12 -12.52 -1.43
C ARG A 47 22.06 -12.43 -0.34
N VAL A 48 20.99 -13.22 -0.47
CA VAL A 48 19.94 -13.26 0.54
C VAL A 48 20.33 -14.30 1.58
N ASN A 49 20.45 -13.86 2.84
CA ASN A 49 20.66 -14.79 3.93
C ASN A 49 19.38 -15.62 4.12
N GLN A 50 19.49 -16.94 3.97
CA GLN A 50 18.37 -17.88 4.07
C GLN A 50 17.62 -17.76 5.41
N ASP A 51 18.33 -17.43 6.49
CA ASP A 51 17.72 -17.28 7.81
C ASP A 51 16.70 -16.13 7.86
N ARG A 52 16.83 -15.16 6.96
CA ARG A 52 15.93 -13.99 6.86
C ARG A 52 14.79 -14.22 5.89
N LEU A 53 14.74 -15.36 5.21
CA LEU A 53 13.66 -15.72 4.30
C LEU A 53 12.48 -16.31 5.08
N LYS A 54 11.29 -15.98 4.59
CA LYS A 54 10.01 -16.57 4.99
C LYS A 54 9.56 -17.57 3.94
N SER A 55 9.68 -17.22 2.67
CA SER A 55 9.35 -18.08 1.53
C SER A 55 10.03 -17.60 0.25
N TYR A 56 9.98 -18.42 -0.79
CA TYR A 56 10.35 -18.04 -2.15
C TYR A 56 9.36 -18.65 -3.14
N TYR A 57 9.21 -18.04 -4.31
CA TYR A 57 8.44 -18.59 -5.42
C TYR A 57 8.99 -18.12 -6.75
N ILE A 58 8.73 -18.89 -7.80
CA ILE A 58 9.15 -18.55 -9.16
C ILE A 58 8.04 -17.69 -9.79
N GLN A 59 8.44 -16.57 -10.39
CA GLN A 59 7.55 -15.78 -11.22
C GLN A 59 7.57 -16.33 -12.65
N ASP A 60 6.52 -17.08 -12.97
CA ASP A 60 6.30 -17.66 -14.31
C ASP A 60 4.94 -17.22 -14.89
N THR A 61 4.40 -16.10 -14.43
CA THR A 61 3.15 -15.55 -14.97
C THR A 61 3.38 -14.98 -16.37
N PRO A 62 2.52 -15.28 -17.37
CA PRO A 62 2.69 -14.83 -18.75
C PRO A 62 2.66 -13.30 -18.90
N SER A 63 2.04 -12.60 -17.94
CA SER A 63 2.02 -11.14 -17.86
C SER A 63 3.37 -10.53 -17.48
N CYS A 64 4.32 -11.32 -16.98
CA CYS A 64 5.66 -10.86 -16.61
C CYS A 64 6.66 -11.40 -17.63
N THR A 65 7.26 -10.51 -18.41
CA THR A 65 8.29 -10.87 -19.41
C THR A 65 9.59 -11.38 -18.76
N LEU A 66 9.84 -10.98 -17.52
CA LEU A 66 11.06 -11.32 -16.79
C LEU A 66 10.84 -12.54 -15.90
N LYS A 67 11.57 -13.63 -16.19
CA LYS A 67 11.63 -14.80 -15.30
C LYS A 67 12.55 -14.48 -14.12
N ALA A 68 12.00 -14.55 -12.92
CA ALA A 68 12.75 -14.31 -11.68
C ALA A 68 12.27 -15.21 -10.54
N VAL A 69 13.16 -15.41 -9.57
CA VAL A 69 12.78 -15.96 -8.26
C VAL A 69 12.45 -14.80 -7.34
N VAL A 70 11.29 -14.83 -6.70
CA VAL A 70 10.91 -13.85 -5.71
C VAL A 70 11.10 -14.42 -4.32
N PHE A 71 12.02 -13.82 -3.58
CA PHE A 71 12.27 -14.11 -2.18
C PHE A 71 11.42 -13.20 -1.30
N VAL A 72 10.67 -13.77 -0.38
CA VAL A 72 9.91 -13.06 0.64
C VAL A 72 10.65 -13.18 1.95
N THR A 73 11.07 -12.05 2.52
CA THR A 73 11.75 -12.03 3.82
C THR A 73 10.76 -12.14 4.98
N LYS A 74 11.24 -12.49 6.18
CA LYS A 74 10.45 -12.46 7.42
C LYS A 74 9.88 -11.07 7.77
N LYS A 75 10.41 -10.00 7.15
CA LYS A 75 9.90 -8.63 7.24
C LYS A 75 8.93 -8.28 6.09
N ASP A 76 8.40 -9.28 5.39
CA ASP A 76 7.51 -9.18 4.23
C ASP A 76 8.04 -8.36 3.05
N LYS A 77 9.37 -8.10 3.02
CA LYS A 77 10.04 -7.49 1.87
C LYS A 77 10.26 -8.53 0.77
N ARG A 78 9.89 -8.17 -0.47
CA ARG A 78 10.14 -8.95 -1.69
C ARG A 78 11.50 -8.59 -2.30
N ILE A 79 12.28 -9.58 -2.70
CA ILE A 79 13.56 -9.44 -3.39
C ILE A 79 13.51 -10.31 -4.66
N CYS A 80 13.74 -9.70 -5.81
CA CYS A 80 13.80 -10.41 -7.09
C CYS A 80 15.24 -10.88 -7.36
N GLY A 81 15.44 -12.17 -7.52
CA GLY A 81 16.71 -12.80 -7.86
C GLY A 81 16.69 -13.49 -9.22
N ASN A 82 17.87 -13.84 -9.70
CA ASN A 82 18.05 -14.65 -10.90
C ASN A 82 17.73 -16.12 -10.56
N LEU A 83 17.21 -16.89 -11.53
CA LEU A 83 16.98 -18.32 -11.37
C LEU A 83 18.28 -19.15 -11.49
N ARG A 84 19.35 -18.53 -12.00
CA ARG A 84 20.64 -19.18 -12.32
C ARG A 84 21.76 -18.92 -11.31
N ASP A 85 21.51 -18.12 -10.28
CA ASP A 85 22.45 -17.83 -9.18
C ASP A 85 22.00 -18.56 -7.91
#